data_AF-A0A936C8N4-F1
#
_entry.id   AF-A0A936C8N4-F1
#
_cell.length_a   1.000
_cell.length_b   1.000
_cell.length_c   1.000
_cell.angle_alpha   90.00
_cell.angle_beta   90.00
_cell.angle_gamma   90.00
#
_symmetry.space_group_name_H-M   'P 1'
#
loop_
_entity.id
_entity.type
_entity.pdbx_description
1 polymer ?
#
loop_
_entity_poly.entity_id
_entity_poly.type
_entity_poly.pdbx_seq_one_letter_code
_entity_poly.pdbx_strand_id
1 'polypeptide(L)'
;MSIERQVAELAIRLMEVESTSGHEAAVITVAEQLLADRRWNTERIPVGDGRDAILATSAPAPLVTLSTHLDTVPPYMPPHLDGDTLHGRGACDAKGIAASMILAADRLRDRDVPVALLLVVGEETTHDGAHAANARPTTSRILINGEPTESTLAVGTKGAMRAFVRTQGRAAHSAYPKLGHSATRDLVNLLATLDAVEWPSDPVLGATTVNIGMLSGGVADNVMAPSAEARLMLRLVTPVEEVWPILERWAAGRATVERGVTVPPCGSARSTASRRAWPPLPPISPPSRTGGHRTSSVRARFTWPTPRTSTSRSRNSPRPCRRTNESRSERSSARGSGASYSARARARRSRPRVRQPRSPSRRRRR
;
A
#
# COMPACT_ATOMS: atom_id res chain seq x y z
N MET A 1 35.64 -0.27 -1.47
CA MET A 1 34.42 0.28 -0.83
C MET A 1 33.57 -0.88 -0.32
N SER A 2 32.99 -0.80 0.89
CA SER A 2 32.11 -1.87 1.39
C SER A 2 30.83 -1.99 0.55
N ILE A 3 30.11 -3.11 0.66
CA ILE A 3 28.87 -3.30 -0.10
C ILE A 3 27.75 -2.40 0.42
N GLU A 4 27.70 -2.19 1.73
CA GLU A 4 26.76 -1.33 2.42
C GLU A 4 26.89 0.11 1.91
N ARG A 5 28.12 0.60 1.77
CA ARG A 5 28.39 1.94 1.23
C ARG A 5 28.03 2.05 -0.25
N GLN A 6 28.26 1.01 -1.05
CA GLN A 6 27.82 0.98 -2.46
C GLN A 6 26.29 1.04 -2.58
N VAL A 7 25.57 0.30 -1.74
CA VAL A 7 24.11 0.36 -1.70
C VAL A 7 23.65 1.75 -1.28
N ALA A 8 24.22 2.31 -0.21
CA ALA A 8 23.85 3.64 0.28
C ALA A 8 24.09 4.73 -0.79
N GLU A 9 25.24 4.73 -1.47
CA GLU A 9 25.56 5.73 -2.51
C GLU A 9 24.59 5.62 -3.71
N LEU A 10 24.23 4.40 -4.13
CA LEU A 10 23.23 4.20 -5.18
C LEU A 10 21.83 4.64 -4.75
N ALA A 11 21.43 4.28 -3.53
CA ALA A 11 20.14 4.65 -2.97
C ALA A 11 20.01 6.17 -2.85
N ILE A 12 21.05 6.84 -2.35
CA ILE A 12 21.11 8.31 -2.25
C ILE A 12 20.89 8.94 -3.63
N ARG A 13 21.59 8.49 -4.68
CA ARG A 13 21.39 9.01 -6.05
C ARG A 13 19.96 8.88 -6.55
N LEU A 14 19.30 7.75 -6.27
CA LEU A 14 17.89 7.55 -6.62
C LEU A 14 16.97 8.44 -5.77
N MET A 15 17.32 8.66 -4.50
CA MET A 15 16.53 9.42 -3.52
C MET A 15 16.69 10.94 -3.65
N GLU A 16 17.78 11.45 -4.21
CA GLU A 16 18.03 12.90 -4.40
C GLU A 16 17.00 13.57 -5.32
N VAL A 17 16.33 12.78 -6.16
CA VAL A 17 15.26 13.25 -7.03
C VAL A 17 13.90 12.89 -6.44
N GLU A 18 13.01 13.87 -6.44
CA GLU A 18 11.60 13.64 -6.14
C GLU A 18 11.01 12.68 -7.16
N SER A 19 10.34 11.65 -6.65
CA SER A 19 9.59 10.69 -7.47
C SER A 19 8.33 10.28 -6.73
N THR A 20 7.62 11.24 -6.15
CA THR A 20 6.26 10.96 -5.68
C THR A 20 5.42 10.48 -6.86
N SER A 21 4.52 9.52 -6.68
CA SER A 21 3.75 8.95 -7.80
C SER A 21 3.12 10.03 -8.69
N GLY A 22 3.35 9.93 -10.00
CA GLY A 22 3.07 10.97 -11.00
C GLY A 22 4.25 11.87 -11.38
N HIS A 23 5.36 11.86 -10.63
CA HIS A 23 6.55 12.70 -10.84
C HIS A 23 7.83 11.88 -11.05
N GLU A 24 7.74 10.69 -11.64
CA GLU A 24 8.83 9.70 -11.68
C GLU A 24 9.85 9.90 -12.81
N ALA A 25 9.58 10.80 -13.77
CA ALA A 25 10.41 10.96 -14.98
C ALA A 25 11.90 11.21 -14.67
N ALA A 26 12.18 12.00 -13.61
CA ALA A 26 13.54 12.28 -13.18
C ALA A 26 14.26 11.04 -12.63
N VAL A 27 13.60 10.27 -11.74
CA VAL A 27 14.21 9.07 -11.16
C VAL A 27 14.43 7.97 -12.19
N ILE A 28 13.56 7.87 -13.19
CA ILE A 28 13.73 6.96 -14.32
C ILE A 28 14.97 7.34 -15.12
N THR A 29 15.16 8.62 -15.41
CA THR A 29 16.37 9.09 -16.13
C THR A 29 17.64 8.80 -15.32
N VAL A 30 17.62 8.99 -14.00
CA VAL A 30 18.75 8.64 -13.12
C VAL A 30 19.01 7.13 -13.13
N ALA A 31 17.98 6.30 -13.02
CA ALA A 31 18.09 4.85 -13.03
C ALA A 31 18.61 4.31 -14.37
N GLU A 32 18.15 4.85 -15.49
CA GLU A 32 18.64 4.51 -16.82
C GLU A 32 20.13 4.82 -16.95
N GLN A 33 20.56 6.02 -16.55
CA GLN A 33 21.99 6.38 -16.56
C GLN A 33 22.82 5.46 -15.66
N LEU A 34 22.33 5.17 -14.45
CA LEU A 34 22.99 4.25 -13.53
C LEU A 34 23.19 2.85 -14.13
N LEU A 35 22.19 2.35 -14.86
CA LEU A 35 22.24 1.04 -15.51
C LEU A 35 23.13 1.06 -16.76
N ALA A 36 23.09 2.16 -17.54
CA ALA A 36 23.96 2.36 -18.69
C ALA A 36 25.45 2.43 -18.31
N ASP A 37 25.79 3.18 -17.26
CA ASP A 37 27.15 3.24 -16.69
C ASP A 37 27.67 1.85 -16.28
N ARG A 38 26.75 0.97 -15.90
CA ARG A 38 26.99 -0.43 -15.53
C ARG A 38 26.88 -1.41 -16.70
N ARG A 39 26.75 -0.92 -17.93
CA ARG A 39 26.68 -1.68 -19.19
C ARG A 39 25.49 -2.65 -19.25
N TRP A 40 24.37 -2.28 -18.66
CA TRP A 40 23.11 -3.02 -18.88
C TRP A 40 22.50 -2.68 -20.24
N ASN A 41 21.85 -3.67 -20.85
CA ASN A 41 20.95 -3.41 -21.96
C ASN A 41 19.61 -2.94 -21.39
N THR A 42 19.32 -1.63 -21.50
CA THR A 42 18.16 -0.98 -20.90
C THR A 42 17.10 -0.67 -21.95
N GLU A 43 15.84 -0.90 -21.60
CA GLU A 43 14.67 -0.50 -22.36
C GLU A 43 13.69 0.23 -21.43
N ARG A 44 13.18 1.39 -21.88
CA ARG A 44 12.05 2.05 -21.23
C ARG A 44 10.73 1.40 -21.68
N ILE A 45 9.86 1.11 -20.73
CA ILE A 45 8.51 0.58 -20.96
C ILE A 45 7.52 1.73 -20.72
N PRO A 46 6.84 2.24 -21.78
CA PRO A 46 5.85 3.30 -21.61
C PRO A 46 4.68 2.86 -20.73
N VAL A 47 4.33 3.67 -19.73
CA VAL A 47 3.23 3.43 -18.78
C VAL A 47 2.03 4.32 -19.09
N GLY A 48 2.28 5.52 -19.60
CA GLY A 48 1.27 6.53 -19.93
C GLY A 48 1.64 7.90 -19.35
N ASP A 49 1.11 8.98 -19.94
CA ASP A 49 1.34 10.36 -19.50
C ASP A 49 2.82 10.77 -19.38
N GLY A 50 3.68 10.22 -20.26
CA GLY A 50 5.12 10.49 -20.26
C GLY A 50 5.89 9.80 -19.12
N ARG A 51 5.24 8.87 -18.41
CA ARG A 51 5.88 8.01 -17.40
C ARG A 51 6.32 6.70 -18.04
N ASP A 52 7.48 6.23 -17.61
CA ASP A 52 8.09 4.99 -18.07
C ASP A 52 8.49 4.13 -16.86
N ALA A 53 8.49 2.81 -17.05
CA ALA A 53 9.25 1.86 -16.24
C ALA A 53 10.57 1.53 -16.97
N ILE A 54 11.53 0.89 -16.29
CA ILE A 54 12.78 0.43 -16.91
C ILE A 54 12.92 -1.07 -16.79
N LEU A 55 13.25 -1.72 -17.90
CA LEU A 55 13.71 -3.10 -17.97
C LEU A 55 15.18 -3.13 -18.38
N ALA A 56 16.03 -3.69 -17.53
CA ALA A 56 17.43 -3.97 -17.86
C ALA A 56 17.66 -5.48 -17.92
N THR A 57 18.28 -5.98 -19.00
CA THR A 57 18.49 -7.42 -19.20
C THR A 57 19.97 -7.75 -19.38
N SER A 58 20.43 -8.88 -18.83
CA SER A 58 21.77 -9.43 -19.10
C SER A 58 21.78 -10.45 -20.24
N ALA A 59 20.62 -10.97 -20.62
CA ALA A 59 20.44 -11.94 -21.71
C ALA A 59 19.01 -11.82 -22.29
N PRO A 60 18.76 -12.31 -23.53
CA PRO A 60 17.41 -12.29 -24.12
C PRO A 60 16.34 -13.06 -23.34
N ALA A 61 16.75 -14.12 -22.63
CA ALA A 61 15.89 -14.95 -21.81
C ALA A 61 16.45 -15.03 -20.37
N PRO A 62 16.25 -14.00 -19.54
CA PRO A 62 16.62 -14.02 -18.13
C PRO A 62 15.98 -15.21 -17.41
N LEU A 63 16.70 -15.78 -16.45
CA LEU A 63 16.18 -16.82 -15.56
C LEU A 63 15.31 -16.21 -14.47
N VAL A 64 15.78 -15.09 -13.91
CA VAL A 64 15.17 -14.37 -12.79
C VAL A 64 15.04 -12.89 -13.12
N THR A 65 13.90 -12.30 -12.80
CA THR A 65 13.72 -10.85 -12.75
C THR A 65 13.71 -10.38 -11.30
N LEU A 66 14.57 -9.44 -10.95
CA LEU A 66 14.47 -8.66 -9.72
C LEU A 66 13.63 -7.42 -10.02
N SER A 67 12.52 -7.23 -9.33
CA SER A 67 11.61 -6.11 -9.57
C SER A 67 11.34 -5.34 -8.30
N THR A 68 11.19 -4.02 -8.41
CA THR A 68 10.73 -3.13 -7.34
C THR A 68 10.30 -1.80 -7.98
N HIS A 69 9.73 -0.89 -7.20
CA HIS A 69 9.25 0.40 -7.70
C HIS A 69 10.19 1.56 -7.35
N LEU A 70 10.11 2.63 -8.12
CA LEU A 70 10.87 3.87 -7.91
C LEU A 70 9.99 5.06 -7.54
N ASP A 71 8.67 4.94 -7.67
CA ASP A 71 7.75 5.93 -7.13
C ASP A 71 7.65 5.81 -5.60
N THR A 72 7.14 6.86 -4.97
CA THR A 72 7.03 6.97 -3.51
C THR A 72 5.77 7.73 -3.12
N VAL A 73 5.27 7.53 -1.90
CA VAL A 73 4.23 8.42 -1.36
C VAL A 73 4.76 9.82 -1.00
N PRO A 74 3.91 10.87 -1.07
CA PRO A 74 4.27 12.20 -0.58
C PRO A 74 4.44 12.24 0.95
N PRO A 75 5.19 13.22 1.51
CA PRO A 75 6.00 14.20 0.78
C PRO A 75 7.37 13.64 0.37
N TYR A 76 8.05 14.34 -0.54
CA TYR A 76 9.48 14.20 -0.76
C TYR A 76 10.27 14.53 0.51
N MET A 77 11.23 13.68 0.86
CA MET A 77 12.17 13.89 1.96
C MET A 77 13.57 13.51 1.46
N PRO A 78 14.52 14.46 1.41
CA PRO A 78 15.85 14.22 0.85
C PRO A 78 16.61 13.16 1.64
N PRO A 79 17.54 12.43 1.00
CA PRO A 79 18.36 11.45 1.68
C PRO A 79 19.32 12.12 2.69
N HIS A 80 19.48 11.49 3.85
CA HIS A 80 20.49 11.86 4.83
C HIS A 80 21.06 10.59 5.49
N LEU A 81 22.37 10.43 5.46
CA LEU A 81 23.05 9.32 6.13
C LEU A 81 23.45 9.77 7.54
N ASP A 82 22.87 9.15 8.57
CA ASP A 82 23.25 9.35 9.96
C ASP A 82 23.87 8.06 10.49
N GLY A 83 25.20 8.07 10.67
CA GLY A 83 25.96 6.87 11.02
C GLY A 83 25.80 5.75 9.99
N ASP A 84 25.14 4.67 10.38
CA ASP A 84 24.85 3.49 9.55
C ASP A 84 23.41 3.48 8.99
N THR A 85 22.63 4.52 9.28
CA THR A 85 21.21 4.59 8.94
C THR A 85 20.96 5.62 7.83
N LEU A 86 20.41 5.17 6.72
CA LEU A 86 19.97 6.05 5.63
C LEU A 86 18.52 6.49 5.86
N HIS A 87 18.32 7.79 6.04
CA HIS A 87 17.02 8.43 6.18
C HIS A 87 16.58 9.08 4.87
N GLY A 88 15.27 9.23 4.68
CA GLY A 88 14.67 9.90 3.52
C GLY A 88 13.52 9.11 2.91
N ARG A 89 12.74 9.74 2.03
CA ARG A 89 11.65 9.07 1.31
C ARG A 89 12.25 8.15 0.25
N GLY A 90 11.85 6.88 0.24
CA GLY A 90 12.49 5.87 -0.62
C GLY A 90 13.58 5.04 0.06
N ALA A 91 14.07 5.41 1.25
CA ALA A 91 15.18 4.70 1.89
C ALA A 91 14.86 3.23 2.16
N CYS A 92 13.70 2.98 2.79
CA CYS A 92 13.15 1.64 2.98
C CYS A 92 12.31 1.21 1.77
N ASP A 93 11.42 2.09 1.33
CA ASP A 93 10.32 1.78 0.41
C ASP A 93 10.32 2.71 -0.82
N ALA A 94 10.89 2.31 -1.96
CA ALA A 94 11.69 1.08 -2.15
C ALA A 94 13.06 1.31 -2.80
N LYS A 95 13.56 2.55 -2.86
CA LYS A 95 14.82 2.90 -3.55
C LYS A 95 16.07 2.27 -2.91
N GLY A 96 16.10 2.04 -1.60
CA GLY A 96 17.19 1.28 -0.97
C GLY A 96 17.20 -0.20 -1.39
N ILE A 97 16.01 -0.78 -1.59
CA ILE A 97 15.84 -2.12 -2.13
C ILE A 97 16.24 -2.15 -3.61
N ALA A 98 15.85 -1.14 -4.40
CA ALA A 98 16.26 -0.99 -5.79
C ALA A 98 17.80 -0.95 -5.93
N ALA A 99 18.47 -0.14 -5.12
CA ALA A 99 19.94 -0.08 -5.09
C ALA A 99 20.57 -1.45 -4.75
N SER A 100 20.01 -2.16 -3.77
CA SER A 100 20.46 -3.50 -3.38
C SER A 100 20.27 -4.52 -4.52
N MET A 101 19.11 -4.48 -5.19
CA MET A 101 18.80 -5.35 -6.32
C MET A 101 19.70 -5.08 -7.52
N ILE A 102 20.01 -3.81 -7.82
CA ILE A 102 20.94 -3.43 -8.89
C ILE A 102 22.31 -4.09 -8.67
N LEU A 103 22.88 -3.97 -7.45
CA LEU A 103 24.18 -4.58 -7.15
C LEU A 103 24.13 -6.12 -7.09
N ALA A 104 23.00 -6.69 -6.66
CA ALA A 104 22.80 -8.14 -6.70
C ALA A 104 22.76 -8.65 -8.15
N ALA A 105 22.04 -7.95 -9.04
CA ALA A 105 21.96 -8.28 -10.45
C ALA A 105 23.32 -8.15 -11.15
N ASP A 106 24.10 -7.11 -10.83
CA ASP A 106 25.48 -6.98 -11.33
C ASP A 106 26.30 -8.24 -10.99
N ARG A 107 26.26 -8.67 -9.72
CA ARG A 107 26.98 -9.87 -9.27
C ARG A 107 26.46 -11.17 -9.88
N LEU A 108 25.17 -11.26 -10.18
CA LEU A 108 24.57 -12.41 -10.87
C LEU A 108 25.04 -12.47 -12.32
N ARG A 109 25.00 -11.34 -13.02
CA ARG A 109 25.52 -11.21 -14.38
C ARG A 109 27.00 -11.53 -14.46
N ASP A 110 27.82 -11.05 -13.52
CA ASP A 110 29.27 -11.32 -13.48
C ASP A 110 29.60 -12.80 -13.20
N ARG A 111 28.59 -13.60 -12.82
CA ARG A 111 28.67 -15.06 -12.64
C ARG A 111 27.91 -15.82 -13.74
N ASP A 112 27.62 -15.14 -14.85
CA ASP A 112 26.89 -15.68 -16.01
C ASP A 112 25.49 -16.22 -15.68
N VAL A 113 24.85 -15.72 -14.61
CA VAL A 113 23.44 -16.02 -14.32
C VAL A 113 22.56 -15.05 -15.13
N PRO A 114 21.68 -15.55 -16.04
CA PRO A 114 20.77 -14.69 -16.79
C PRO A 114 19.79 -13.99 -15.85
N VAL A 115 19.81 -12.67 -15.79
CA VAL A 115 19.02 -11.87 -14.85
C VAL A 115 18.47 -10.63 -15.54
N ALA A 116 17.30 -10.18 -15.10
CA ALA A 116 16.75 -8.88 -15.45
C ALA A 116 16.45 -8.05 -14.20
N LEU A 117 16.48 -6.74 -14.36
CA LEU A 117 15.98 -5.76 -13.40
C LEU A 117 14.76 -5.09 -14.01
N LEU A 118 13.64 -5.08 -13.28
CA LEU A 118 12.41 -4.41 -13.67
C LEU A 118 12.07 -3.34 -12.62
N LEU A 119 12.37 -2.08 -12.92
CA LEU A 119 12.12 -0.94 -12.05
C LEU A 119 10.84 -0.24 -12.51
N VAL A 120 9.75 -0.42 -11.76
CA VAL A 120 8.40 0.08 -12.12
C VAL A 120 8.08 1.41 -11.46
N VAL A 121 6.96 1.99 -11.88
CA VAL A 121 6.39 3.24 -11.34
C VAL A 121 4.89 3.05 -11.08
N GLY A 122 4.31 3.98 -10.31
CA GLY A 122 2.90 4.01 -9.96
C GLY A 122 2.44 2.90 -9.01
N GLU A 123 3.36 2.18 -8.36
CA GLU A 123 3.04 1.08 -7.43
C GLU A 123 2.11 1.57 -6.32
N GLU A 124 2.40 2.74 -5.75
CA GLU A 124 1.74 3.29 -4.57
C GLU A 124 0.29 3.77 -4.84
N THR A 125 -0.16 3.68 -6.11
CA THR A 125 -1.46 4.22 -6.55
C THR A 125 -2.22 3.28 -7.48
N THR A 126 -1.74 3.09 -8.69
CA THR A 126 -2.47 2.47 -9.81
C THR A 126 -1.83 1.16 -10.29
N HIS A 127 -0.59 0.88 -9.88
CA HIS A 127 0.22 -0.25 -10.32
C HIS A 127 0.42 -0.29 -11.85
N ASP A 128 0.31 0.86 -12.51
CA ASP A 128 0.31 0.97 -13.97
C ASP A 128 1.64 0.55 -14.59
N GLY A 129 2.78 0.80 -13.94
CA GLY A 129 4.08 0.32 -14.39
C GLY A 129 4.18 -1.20 -14.42
N ALA A 130 3.66 -1.88 -13.40
CA ALA A 130 3.60 -3.34 -13.37
C ALA A 130 2.62 -3.88 -14.42
N HIS A 131 1.47 -3.22 -14.64
CA HIS A 131 0.54 -3.59 -15.69
C HIS A 131 1.14 -3.45 -17.10
N ALA A 132 1.84 -2.35 -17.37
CA ALA A 132 2.53 -2.11 -18.64
C ALA A 132 3.62 -3.16 -18.90
N ALA A 133 4.39 -3.53 -17.87
CA ALA A 133 5.38 -4.59 -17.95
C ALA A 133 4.75 -5.97 -18.23
N ASN A 134 3.64 -6.29 -17.55
CA ASN A 134 2.92 -7.55 -17.73
C ASN A 134 2.21 -7.68 -19.08
N ALA A 135 1.97 -6.57 -19.79
CA ALA A 135 1.43 -6.61 -21.16
C ALA A 135 2.46 -7.10 -22.20
N ARG A 136 3.72 -7.27 -21.81
CA ARG A 136 4.82 -7.74 -22.66
C ARG A 136 5.11 -9.23 -22.42
N PRO A 137 5.71 -9.94 -23.37
CA PRO A 137 6.07 -11.35 -23.18
C PRO A 137 7.03 -11.53 -21.99
N THR A 138 6.62 -12.35 -21.01
CA THR A 138 7.47 -12.70 -19.86
C THR A 138 8.40 -13.85 -20.24
N THR A 139 9.71 -13.62 -20.18
CA THR A 139 10.71 -14.68 -20.43
C THR A 139 11.28 -15.28 -19.15
N SER A 140 11.24 -14.55 -18.03
CA SER A 140 11.71 -15.03 -16.74
C SER A 140 10.83 -16.12 -16.14
N ARG A 141 11.49 -17.12 -15.54
CA ARG A 141 10.81 -18.19 -14.78
C ARG A 141 10.51 -17.76 -13.35
N ILE A 142 11.34 -16.88 -12.79
CA ILE A 142 11.24 -16.42 -11.40
C ILE A 142 11.16 -14.89 -11.40
N LEU A 143 10.27 -14.33 -10.58
CA LEU A 143 10.27 -12.91 -10.24
C LEU A 143 10.44 -12.78 -8.74
N ILE A 144 11.41 -11.97 -8.31
CA ILE A 144 11.59 -11.57 -6.92
C ILE A 144 11.15 -10.12 -6.84
N ASN A 145 10.00 -9.87 -6.21
CA ASN A 145 9.53 -8.51 -5.95
C ASN A 145 10.15 -7.98 -4.66
N GLY A 146 10.77 -6.82 -4.74
CA GLY A 146 11.48 -6.17 -3.66
C GLY A 146 10.56 -5.22 -2.93
N GLU A 147 10.07 -5.67 -1.78
CA GLU A 147 9.24 -4.91 -0.84
C GLU A 147 9.88 -4.94 0.55
N PRO A 148 9.58 -3.96 1.42
CA PRO A 148 10.11 -3.90 2.78
C PRO A 148 9.52 -5.01 3.65
N THR A 149 10.15 -6.19 3.57
CA THR A 149 9.75 -7.44 4.25
C THR A 149 10.70 -7.81 5.39
N GLU A 150 11.54 -6.86 5.84
CA GLU A 150 12.59 -7.10 6.84
C GLU A 150 13.54 -8.24 6.44
N SER A 151 13.80 -8.40 5.14
CA SER A 151 14.56 -9.53 4.57
C SER A 151 13.94 -10.92 4.82
N THR A 152 12.65 -10.98 5.13
CA THR A 152 11.89 -12.21 5.26
C THR A 152 11.23 -12.57 3.93
N LEU A 153 11.26 -13.85 3.55
CA LEU A 153 10.56 -14.30 2.35
C LEU A 153 9.04 -14.25 2.55
N ALA A 154 8.40 -13.25 1.97
CA ALA A 154 6.93 -13.21 1.85
C ALA A 154 6.50 -14.18 0.74
N VAL A 155 5.97 -15.34 1.13
CA VAL A 155 5.54 -16.40 0.19
C VAL A 155 4.17 -16.14 -0.44
N GLY A 156 3.49 -15.08 -0.04
CA GLY A 156 2.21 -14.66 -0.59
C GLY A 156 1.70 -13.36 0.03
N THR A 157 0.74 -12.75 -0.65
CA THR A 157 0.14 -11.47 -0.26
C THR A 157 -1.37 -11.58 -0.42
N LYS A 158 -2.12 -11.07 0.56
CA LYS A 158 -3.57 -10.94 0.44
C LYS A 158 -3.92 -10.02 -0.73
N GLY A 159 -4.94 -10.38 -1.47
CA GLY A 159 -5.56 -9.50 -2.44
C GLY A 159 -6.33 -8.37 -1.75
N ALA A 160 -6.92 -7.49 -2.54
CA ALA A 160 -7.78 -6.42 -2.07
C ALA A 160 -9.01 -6.29 -2.97
N MET A 161 -10.16 -5.97 -2.39
CA MET A 161 -11.33 -5.54 -3.14
C MET A 161 -12.01 -4.40 -2.40
N ARG A 162 -12.25 -3.30 -3.13
CA ARG A 162 -13.17 -2.27 -2.67
C ARG A 162 -14.60 -2.66 -3.05
N ALA A 163 -15.54 -2.55 -2.11
CA ALA A 163 -16.96 -2.71 -2.38
C ALA A 163 -17.75 -1.52 -1.85
N PHE A 164 -18.78 -1.11 -2.58
CA PHE A 164 -19.70 -0.05 -2.18
C PHE A 164 -21.06 -0.67 -1.88
N VAL A 165 -21.59 -0.42 -0.69
CA VAL A 165 -22.90 -0.92 -0.23
C VAL A 165 -23.81 0.28 -0.06
N ARG A 166 -24.94 0.32 -0.77
CA ARG A 166 -25.84 1.49 -0.78
C ARG A 166 -27.26 1.11 -0.45
N THR A 167 -27.88 1.91 0.40
CA THR A 167 -29.29 1.83 0.75
C THR A 167 -30.03 3.05 0.24
N GLN A 168 -31.30 2.85 -0.10
CA GLN A 168 -32.19 3.91 -0.57
C GLN A 168 -33.36 4.07 0.39
N GLY A 169 -33.74 5.32 0.61
CA GLY A 169 -34.80 5.73 1.52
C GLY A 169 -35.75 6.70 0.84
N ARG A 170 -36.59 7.34 1.64
CA ARG A 170 -37.51 8.37 1.21
C ARG A 170 -37.44 9.52 2.20
N ALA A 171 -37.02 10.69 1.70
CA ALA A 171 -36.93 11.88 2.53
C ALA A 171 -38.30 12.29 3.07
N ALA A 172 -38.34 12.62 4.35
CA ALA A 172 -39.48 13.17 5.05
C ALA A 172 -38.99 13.92 6.29
N HIS A 173 -39.81 14.83 6.80
CA HIS A 173 -39.53 15.44 8.10
C HIS A 173 -39.51 14.36 9.19
N SER A 174 -38.50 14.35 10.07
CA SER A 174 -38.29 13.27 11.06
C SER A 174 -39.47 13.08 12.01
N ALA A 175 -40.25 14.15 12.26
CA ALA A 175 -41.49 14.10 13.05
C ALA A 175 -42.64 13.29 12.41
N TYR A 176 -42.60 12.99 11.11
CA TYR A 176 -43.64 12.24 10.39
C TYR A 176 -43.09 10.96 9.76
N PRO A 177 -42.63 9.98 10.57
CA PRO A 177 -41.88 8.84 10.08
C PRO A 177 -42.64 7.94 9.09
N LYS A 178 -43.98 7.92 9.16
CA LYS A 178 -44.83 7.16 8.24
C LYS A 178 -44.75 7.66 6.79
N LEU A 179 -44.33 8.92 6.58
CA LEU A 179 -44.19 9.53 5.25
C LEU A 179 -42.83 9.24 4.62
N GLY A 180 -41.84 8.74 5.37
CA GLY A 180 -40.48 8.53 4.91
C GLY A 180 -39.93 7.14 5.18
N HIS A 181 -38.66 6.96 4.83
CA HIS A 181 -37.88 5.74 5.07
C HIS A 181 -36.41 6.14 5.19
N SER A 182 -35.71 5.70 6.23
CA SER A 182 -34.36 6.19 6.52
C SER A 182 -33.30 5.23 5.99
N ALA A 183 -32.65 5.62 4.89
CA ALA A 183 -31.57 4.83 4.28
C ALA A 183 -30.39 4.59 5.25
N THR A 184 -30.05 5.60 6.07
CA THR A 184 -28.98 5.46 7.08
C THR A 184 -29.31 4.43 8.12
N ARG A 185 -30.58 4.34 8.56
CA ARG A 185 -31.02 3.31 9.50
C ARG A 185 -30.89 1.91 8.90
N ASP A 186 -31.30 1.73 7.64
CA ASP A 186 -31.18 0.43 6.97
C ASP A 186 -29.72 0.01 6.79
N LEU A 187 -28.85 0.95 6.41
CA LEU A 187 -27.43 0.67 6.23
C LEU A 187 -26.78 0.25 7.55
N VAL A 188 -27.05 0.96 8.64
CA VAL A 188 -26.53 0.60 9.97
C VAL A 188 -27.03 -0.78 10.40
N ASN A 189 -28.32 -1.08 10.21
CA ASN A 189 -28.89 -2.38 10.54
C ASN A 189 -28.26 -3.51 9.68
N LEU A 190 -28.00 -3.25 8.41
CA LEU A 190 -27.32 -4.20 7.52
C LEU A 190 -25.88 -4.44 7.98
N LEU A 191 -25.09 -3.38 8.20
CA LEU A 191 -23.70 -3.46 8.63
C LEU A 191 -23.52 -4.15 9.98
N ALA A 192 -24.49 -4.00 10.90
CA ALA A 192 -24.48 -4.72 12.18
C ALA A 192 -24.49 -6.25 12.04
N THR A 193 -24.87 -6.77 10.86
CA THR A 193 -24.86 -8.22 10.56
C THR A 193 -23.58 -8.69 9.85
N LEU A 194 -22.64 -7.78 9.54
CA LEU A 194 -21.46 -8.08 8.72
C LEU A 194 -20.47 -9.03 9.43
N ASP A 195 -20.29 -8.88 10.74
CA ASP A 195 -19.35 -9.69 11.52
C ASP A 195 -19.77 -11.16 11.64
N ALA A 196 -21.04 -11.47 11.38
CA ALA A 196 -21.56 -12.83 11.35
C ALA A 196 -21.37 -13.52 9.98
N VAL A 197 -20.85 -12.82 8.98
CA VAL A 197 -20.60 -13.41 7.65
C VAL A 197 -19.35 -14.27 7.70
N GLU A 198 -19.50 -15.53 7.29
CA GLU A 198 -18.36 -16.44 7.14
C GLU A 198 -17.58 -16.14 5.86
N TRP A 199 -16.35 -15.66 6.02
CA TRP A 199 -15.46 -15.35 4.91
C TRP A 199 -14.47 -16.48 4.63
N PRO A 200 -14.02 -16.68 3.37
CA PRO A 200 -13.03 -17.69 3.04
C PRO A 200 -11.70 -17.49 3.77
N SER A 201 -11.02 -18.59 4.07
CA SER A 201 -9.69 -18.64 4.67
C SER A 201 -8.71 -19.46 3.83
N ASP A 202 -7.43 -19.10 3.87
CA ASP A 202 -6.33 -19.82 3.27
C ASP A 202 -5.31 -20.24 4.35
N PRO A 203 -4.69 -21.44 4.26
CA PRO A 203 -3.73 -21.90 5.28
C PRO A 203 -2.48 -21.02 5.44
N VAL A 204 -2.06 -20.31 4.39
CA VAL A 204 -0.86 -19.46 4.39
C VAL A 204 -1.24 -18.01 4.68
N LEU A 205 -2.29 -17.50 4.02
CA LEU A 205 -2.68 -16.09 4.12
C LEU A 205 -3.64 -15.81 5.29
N GLY A 206 -4.21 -16.85 5.92
CA GLY A 206 -5.21 -16.72 6.98
C GLY A 206 -6.61 -16.37 6.43
N ALA A 207 -7.44 -15.70 7.24
CA ALA A 207 -8.81 -15.36 6.85
C ALA A 207 -8.89 -14.12 5.94
N THR A 208 -9.88 -14.10 5.05
CA THR A 208 -10.35 -12.85 4.43
C THR A 208 -10.87 -11.92 5.52
N THR A 209 -10.46 -10.65 5.49
CA THR A 209 -10.89 -9.65 6.48
C THR A 209 -11.64 -8.54 5.79
N VAL A 210 -12.67 -8.00 6.44
CA VAL A 210 -13.48 -6.90 5.91
C VAL A 210 -13.40 -5.70 6.84
N ASN A 211 -13.08 -4.53 6.30
CA ASN A 211 -13.05 -3.27 7.02
C ASN A 211 -14.13 -2.32 6.47
N ILE A 212 -14.96 -1.75 7.35
CA ILE A 212 -15.86 -0.63 7.00
C ILE A 212 -15.02 0.65 6.99
N GLY A 213 -14.44 0.98 5.85
CA GLY A 213 -13.46 2.07 5.73
C GLY A 213 -14.10 3.45 5.71
N MET A 214 -15.30 3.59 5.13
CA MET A 214 -16.06 4.85 5.13
C MET A 214 -17.56 4.60 5.24
N LEU A 215 -18.26 5.52 5.90
CA LEU A 215 -19.71 5.55 6.04
C LEU A 215 -20.21 6.96 5.80
N SER A 216 -21.23 7.13 4.95
CA SER A 216 -21.83 8.43 4.66
C SER A 216 -23.34 8.29 4.38
N GLY A 217 -24.09 9.36 4.62
CA GLY A 217 -25.53 9.40 4.40
C GLY A 217 -26.24 10.43 5.27
N GLY A 218 -27.48 10.76 4.91
CA GLY A 218 -28.25 11.82 5.58
C GLY A 218 -28.10 13.19 4.92
N VAL A 219 -28.95 14.13 5.37
CA VAL A 219 -29.02 15.51 4.83
C VAL A 219 -29.03 16.52 5.96
N ALA A 220 -29.94 16.35 6.92
CA ALA A 220 -30.08 17.16 8.12
C ALA A 220 -30.63 16.30 9.27
N ASP A 221 -30.49 16.77 10.50
CA ASP A 221 -30.99 16.14 11.72
C ASP A 221 -32.51 15.88 11.68
N ASN A 222 -33.27 16.80 11.10
CA ASN A 222 -34.72 16.74 10.98
C ASN A 222 -35.23 16.16 9.65
N VAL A 223 -34.37 15.54 8.85
CA VAL A 223 -34.73 14.93 7.56
C VAL A 223 -34.34 13.46 7.53
N MET A 224 -35.30 12.58 7.26
CA MET A 224 -35.03 11.16 7.02
C MET A 224 -34.12 10.99 5.81
N ALA A 225 -33.02 10.26 5.98
CA ALA A 225 -32.01 10.10 4.94
C ALA A 225 -32.58 9.41 3.67
N PRO A 226 -32.54 10.07 2.50
CA PRO A 226 -32.96 9.43 1.25
C PRO A 226 -31.93 8.43 0.71
N SER A 227 -30.67 8.51 1.14
CA SER A 227 -29.60 7.62 0.71
C SER A 227 -28.51 7.49 1.78
N ALA A 228 -27.80 6.36 1.75
CA ALA A 228 -26.59 6.13 2.52
C ALA A 228 -25.65 5.15 1.78
N GLU A 229 -24.35 5.27 2.04
CA GLU A 229 -23.29 4.43 1.44
C GLU A 229 -22.29 4.01 2.51
N ALA A 230 -21.86 2.75 2.44
CA ALA A 230 -20.66 2.25 3.11
C ALA A 230 -19.65 1.79 2.08
N ARG A 231 -18.37 2.09 2.32
CA ARG A 231 -17.26 1.57 1.51
C ARG A 231 -16.48 0.55 2.32
N LEU A 232 -16.49 -0.68 1.83
CA LEU A 232 -15.80 -1.81 2.43
C LEU A 232 -14.45 -2.01 1.74
N MET A 233 -13.43 -2.33 2.52
CA MET A 233 -12.15 -2.83 2.04
C MET A 233 -12.00 -4.28 2.49
N LEU A 234 -12.06 -5.21 1.54
CA LEU A 234 -11.87 -6.63 1.78
C LEU A 234 -10.43 -7.00 1.46
N ARG A 235 -9.71 -7.67 2.37
CA ARG A 235 -8.41 -8.29 2.10
C ARG A 235 -8.64 -9.74 1.73
N LEU A 236 -8.52 -10.04 0.45
CA LEU A 236 -8.89 -11.34 -0.13
C LEU A 236 -7.79 -12.38 0.08
N VAL A 237 -8.18 -13.63 0.32
CA VAL A 237 -7.24 -14.77 0.35
C VAL A 237 -7.56 -15.83 -0.71
N THR A 238 -8.73 -15.72 -1.34
CA THR A 238 -9.18 -16.50 -2.50
C THR A 238 -9.52 -15.56 -3.67
N PRO A 239 -9.70 -16.07 -4.89
CA PRO A 239 -10.21 -15.28 -6.02
C PRO A 239 -11.50 -14.54 -5.66
N VAL A 240 -11.71 -13.37 -6.27
CA VAL A 240 -12.86 -12.52 -5.98
C VAL A 240 -14.18 -13.20 -6.30
N GLU A 241 -14.17 -14.14 -7.24
CA GLU A 241 -15.30 -14.95 -7.67
C GLU A 241 -15.86 -15.83 -6.54
N GLU A 242 -15.06 -16.16 -5.52
CA GLU A 242 -15.52 -16.90 -4.33
C GLU A 242 -16.09 -15.97 -3.25
N VAL A 243 -15.58 -14.74 -3.16
CA VAL A 243 -15.94 -13.77 -2.10
C VAL A 243 -17.12 -12.89 -2.50
N TRP A 244 -17.19 -12.46 -3.75
CA TRP A 244 -18.22 -11.54 -4.25
C TRP A 244 -19.65 -12.09 -4.07
N PRO A 245 -19.95 -13.36 -4.39
CA PRO A 245 -21.29 -13.91 -4.18
C PRO A 245 -21.72 -13.95 -2.71
N ILE A 246 -20.78 -14.05 -1.76
CA ILE A 246 -21.07 -13.99 -0.33
C ILE A 246 -21.58 -12.60 0.05
N LEU A 247 -20.89 -11.55 -0.42
CA LEU A 247 -21.28 -10.17 -0.19
C LEU A 247 -22.64 -9.84 -0.85
N GLU A 248 -22.88 -10.33 -2.07
CA GLU A 248 -24.17 -10.18 -2.76
C GLU A 248 -25.31 -10.83 -1.96
N ARG A 249 -25.13 -12.07 -1.49
CA ARG A 249 -26.12 -12.76 -0.66
C ARG A 249 -26.38 -12.04 0.65
N TRP A 250 -25.32 -11.53 1.30
CA TRP A 250 -25.45 -10.77 2.54
C TRP A 250 -26.27 -9.49 2.33
N ALA A 251 -26.08 -8.77 1.22
CA ALA A 251 -26.79 -7.53 0.92
C ALA A 251 -28.18 -7.72 0.28
N ALA A 252 -28.48 -8.93 -0.22
CA ALA A 252 -29.66 -9.22 -1.04
C ALA A 252 -30.97 -8.71 -0.40
N GLY A 253 -31.74 -7.97 -1.19
CA GLY A 253 -33.03 -7.37 -0.78
C GLY A 253 -32.93 -6.21 0.22
N ARG A 254 -31.74 -5.88 0.72
CA ARG A 254 -31.52 -4.84 1.74
C ARG A 254 -30.69 -3.65 1.23
N ALA A 255 -29.75 -3.90 0.32
CA ALA A 255 -28.90 -2.88 -0.28
C ALA A 255 -28.47 -3.27 -1.71
N THR A 256 -28.03 -2.28 -2.49
CA THR A 256 -27.26 -2.54 -3.71
C THR A 256 -25.78 -2.63 -3.39
N VAL A 257 -25.07 -3.47 -4.12
CA VAL A 257 -23.61 -3.61 -4.01
C VAL A 257 -22.95 -3.33 -5.35
N GLU A 258 -21.83 -2.62 -5.33
CA GLU A 258 -21.00 -2.34 -6.50
C GLU A 258 -19.55 -2.71 -6.19
N ARG A 259 -18.90 -3.37 -7.14
CA ARG A 259 -17.49 -3.77 -7.03
C ARG A 259 -16.59 -2.66 -7.57
N GLY A 260 -15.63 -2.24 -6.76
CA GLY A 260 -14.56 -1.33 -7.15
C GLY A 260 -13.29 -2.06 -7.58
N VAL A 261 -12.15 -1.37 -7.47
CA VAL A 261 -10.82 -1.92 -7.78
C VAL A 261 -10.59 -3.21 -7.00
N THR A 262 -10.11 -4.22 -7.72
CA THR A 262 -9.83 -5.56 -7.21
C THR A 262 -8.44 -5.99 -7.63
N VAL A 263 -7.67 -6.49 -6.66
CA VAL A 263 -6.35 -7.08 -6.83
C VAL A 263 -6.42 -8.52 -6.28
N PRO A 264 -6.09 -9.54 -7.07
CA PRO A 264 -6.14 -10.93 -6.61
C PRO A 264 -5.06 -11.23 -5.57
N PRO A 265 -5.27 -12.20 -4.67
CA PRO A 265 -4.20 -12.70 -3.79
C PRO A 265 -3.12 -13.43 -4.58
N CYS A 266 -1.88 -13.36 -4.10
CA CYS A 266 -0.73 -14.10 -4.63
C CYS A 266 -0.24 -15.13 -3.60
N GLY A 267 0.24 -16.28 -4.07
CA GLY A 267 0.81 -17.32 -3.21
C GLY A 267 -0.20 -18.15 -2.42
N SER A 268 -1.51 -17.93 -2.62
CA SER A 268 -2.54 -18.81 -2.06
C SER A 268 -2.53 -20.15 -2.81
N ALA A 269 -2.77 -21.25 -2.09
CA ALA A 269 -2.82 -22.58 -2.69
C ALA A 269 -3.92 -22.70 -3.77
N ARG A 270 -4.89 -21.77 -3.72
CA ARG A 270 -6.05 -21.66 -4.59
C ARG A 270 -5.90 -20.57 -5.66
N SER A 271 -4.77 -19.86 -5.71
CA SER A 271 -4.53 -18.89 -6.76
C SER A 271 -4.38 -19.63 -8.09
N THR A 272 -5.26 -19.29 -9.05
CA THR A 272 -5.38 -19.94 -10.36
C THR A 272 -4.35 -19.44 -11.37
N ALA A 273 -3.36 -18.63 -10.95
CA ALA A 273 -2.26 -18.23 -11.80
C ALA A 273 -1.63 -19.51 -12.38
N SER A 274 -1.83 -19.71 -13.68
CA SER A 274 -1.67 -20.99 -14.35
C SER A 274 -0.37 -21.65 -13.94
N ARG A 275 -0.46 -22.86 -13.38
CA ARG A 275 0.71 -23.75 -13.26
C ARG A 275 1.13 -24.17 -14.66
N ARG A 276 1.72 -23.25 -15.44
CA ARG A 276 2.50 -23.63 -16.60
C ARG A 276 3.61 -24.52 -16.05
N ALA A 277 3.67 -25.76 -16.52
CA ALA A 277 4.79 -26.63 -16.22
C ALA A 277 6.02 -26.02 -16.90
N TRP A 278 6.86 -25.33 -16.12
CA TRP A 278 8.16 -24.89 -16.64
C TRP A 278 9.12 -26.08 -16.67
N PRO A 279 9.90 -26.25 -17.76
CA PRO A 279 10.95 -27.26 -17.83
C PRO A 279 11.93 -27.09 -16.66
N PRO A 280 12.54 -28.17 -16.14
CA PRO A 280 13.42 -28.13 -14.97
C PRO A 280 14.53 -27.09 -15.15
N LEU A 281 14.90 -26.45 -14.03
CA LEU A 281 15.98 -25.46 -14.04
C LEU A 281 17.28 -26.11 -14.53
N PRO A 282 18.06 -25.45 -15.40
CA PRO A 282 19.41 -25.91 -15.70
C PRO A 282 20.23 -25.90 -14.40
N PRO A 283 21.15 -26.87 -14.21
CA PRO A 283 22.02 -26.89 -13.04
C PRO A 283 22.83 -25.60 -13.00
N ILE A 284 22.77 -24.90 -11.86
CA ILE A 284 23.66 -23.76 -11.60
C ILE A 284 25.04 -24.37 -11.35
N SER A 285 25.93 -24.31 -12.34
CA SER A 285 27.32 -24.70 -12.16
C SER A 285 27.94 -23.81 -11.07
N PRO A 286 28.54 -24.38 -10.01
CA PRO A 286 29.25 -23.57 -9.04
C PRO A 286 30.41 -22.85 -9.76
N PRO A 287 30.73 -21.59 -9.38
CA PRO A 287 31.88 -20.90 -9.95
C PRO A 287 33.14 -21.74 -9.74
N SER A 288 33.99 -21.80 -10.77
CA SER A 288 35.32 -22.40 -10.68
C SER A 288 36.05 -21.79 -9.48
N ARG A 289 36.39 -22.63 -8.50
CA ARG A 289 37.18 -22.21 -7.33
C ARG A 289 38.62 -21.94 -7.78
N THR A 290 38.86 -20.78 -8.38
CA THR A 290 40.20 -20.22 -8.56
C THR A 290 40.23 -18.86 -7.88
N GLY A 291 40.51 -18.84 -6.58
CA GLY A 291 40.63 -17.61 -5.79
C GLY A 291 40.18 -17.80 -4.35
N GLY A 292 41.12 -18.09 -3.45
CA GLY A 292 40.86 -18.23 -2.02
C GLY A 292 40.57 -16.88 -1.37
N HIS A 293 39.30 -16.51 -1.25
CA HIS A 293 38.85 -15.52 -0.27
C HIS A 293 37.92 -16.19 0.74
N ARG A 294 38.41 -16.31 1.98
CA ARG A 294 37.60 -16.69 3.14
C ARG A 294 36.61 -15.56 3.40
N THR A 295 35.32 -15.78 3.10
CA THR A 295 34.26 -14.95 3.65
C THR A 295 33.97 -15.45 5.07
N SER A 296 34.25 -14.61 6.06
CA SER A 296 33.81 -14.82 7.44
C SER A 296 32.28 -14.80 7.46
N SER A 297 31.66 -15.95 7.72
CA SER A 297 30.21 -16.03 7.94
C SER A 297 29.87 -15.29 9.23
N VAL A 298 29.33 -14.07 9.12
CA VAL A 298 28.65 -13.43 10.23
C VAL A 298 27.32 -14.16 10.42
N ARG A 299 27.28 -15.08 11.39
CA ARG A 299 26.02 -15.65 11.88
C ARG A 299 25.37 -14.58 12.77
N ALA A 300 24.37 -13.87 12.26
CA ALA A 300 23.49 -13.10 13.11
C ALA A 300 22.69 -14.07 14.00
N ARG A 301 23.02 -14.14 15.29
CA ARG A 301 22.20 -14.81 16.31
C ARG A 301 21.16 -13.81 16.77
N PHE A 302 19.90 -14.03 16.42
CA PHE A 302 18.78 -13.28 17.00
C PHE A 302 18.23 -14.07 18.18
N THR A 303 18.44 -13.54 19.38
CA THR A 303 17.76 -14.00 20.59
C THR A 303 16.47 -13.20 20.77
N TRP A 304 15.34 -13.88 20.73
CA TRP A 304 14.04 -13.32 21.09
C TRP A 304 13.90 -13.22 22.62
N PRO A 305 13.34 -12.13 23.17
CA PRO A 305 12.78 -12.18 24.52
C PRO A 305 11.53 -13.05 24.48
N THR A 306 11.55 -14.18 25.18
CA THR A 306 10.35 -14.99 25.40
C THR A 306 9.31 -14.18 26.20
N PRO A 307 8.03 -14.22 25.83
CA PRO A 307 6.98 -13.69 26.71
C PRO A 307 6.97 -14.53 27.99
N ARG A 308 7.17 -13.89 29.14
CA ARG A 308 6.96 -14.55 30.44
C ARG A 308 5.49 -14.93 30.55
N THR A 309 5.16 -16.20 30.33
CA THR A 309 3.90 -16.79 30.76
C THR A 309 3.96 -17.01 32.28
N SER A 310 3.57 -15.99 33.06
CA SER A 310 3.28 -16.20 34.47
C SER A 310 1.96 -16.98 34.60
N THR A 311 2.05 -18.30 34.70
CA THR A 311 0.96 -19.14 35.18
C THR A 311 0.91 -19.05 36.71
N SER A 312 0.19 -18.07 37.25
CA SER A 312 -0.25 -18.12 38.65
C SER A 312 -1.71 -18.51 38.71
N ARG A 313 -1.96 -19.79 39.02
CA ARG A 313 -3.23 -20.24 39.59
C ARG A 313 -3.49 -19.41 40.86
N SER A 314 -4.64 -18.74 40.95
CA SER A 314 -5.18 -18.36 42.26
C SER A 314 -6.63 -18.82 42.36
N ARG A 315 -6.88 -19.62 43.40
CA ARG A 315 -8.20 -20.04 43.86
C ARG A 315 -8.71 -19.01 44.87
N ASN A 316 -10.01 -18.74 44.76
CA ASN A 316 -10.96 -18.45 45.83
C ASN A 316 -10.76 -17.27 46.81
N SER A 317 -11.71 -16.33 46.67
CA SER A 317 -12.64 -15.83 47.71
C SER A 317 -12.45 -14.40 48.28
N PRO A 318 -13.55 -13.71 48.66
CA PRO A 318 -13.63 -12.25 48.69
C PRO A 318 -13.74 -11.60 50.09
N ARG A 319 -13.58 -10.26 50.11
CA ARG A 319 -13.97 -9.21 51.12
C ARG A 319 -12.87 -8.73 52.10
N PRO A 320 -13.03 -7.55 52.75
CA PRO A 320 -13.45 -6.23 52.24
C PRO A 320 -12.63 -5.04 52.77
N CYS A 321 -12.80 -3.89 52.11
CA CYS A 321 -12.81 -2.49 52.59
C CYS A 321 -12.09 -2.11 53.92
N ARG A 322 -11.12 -1.18 53.84
CA ARG A 322 -10.81 -0.23 54.93
C ARG A 322 -10.62 1.19 54.39
N ARG A 323 -11.36 2.10 55.00
CA ARG A 323 -11.28 3.57 54.94
C ARG A 323 -10.10 4.09 55.78
N THR A 324 -9.57 5.25 55.38
CA THR A 324 -9.16 6.45 56.17
C THR A 324 -8.63 7.44 55.12
N ASN A 325 -9.28 8.53 54.71
CA ASN A 325 -9.73 9.77 55.36
C ASN A 325 -8.67 10.55 56.16
N GLU A 326 -8.63 11.87 55.84
CA GLU A 326 -8.10 13.02 56.60
C GLU A 326 -6.57 13.27 56.54
N SER A 327 -6.06 14.50 56.44
CA SER A 327 -6.65 15.83 56.18
C SER A 327 -5.52 16.88 56.12
N ARG A 328 -5.71 17.89 55.27
CA ARG A 328 -5.42 19.34 55.45
C ARG A 328 -4.16 19.81 56.20
N SER A 329 -3.45 20.75 55.60
CA SER A 329 -3.60 22.21 55.86
C SER A 329 -2.56 23.00 55.04
N GLU A 330 -3.01 23.89 54.15
CA GLU A 330 -3.07 25.37 54.31
C GLU A 330 -1.78 26.08 53.84
N ARG A 331 -1.80 26.76 52.68
CA ARG A 331 -2.28 28.13 52.39
C ARG A 331 -1.20 29.18 52.61
N SER A 332 -0.83 29.85 51.52
CA SER A 332 -0.75 31.32 51.38
C SER A 332 -0.42 31.61 49.91
N SER A 333 -1.39 32.00 49.06
CA SER A 333 -1.76 33.40 48.77
C SER A 333 -0.67 34.13 47.97
N ALA A 334 -0.91 34.92 46.92
CA ALA A 334 -2.11 35.29 46.19
C ALA A 334 -1.69 36.19 45.01
N ARG A 335 -2.67 36.46 44.12
CA ARG A 335 -2.80 37.60 43.18
C ARG A 335 -1.99 37.44 41.87
N GLY A 336 -2.58 37.41 40.67
CA GLY A 336 -3.96 37.67 40.24
C GLY A 336 -4.00 38.88 39.29
N SER A 337 -4.45 38.64 38.05
CA SER A 337 -5.11 39.55 37.10
C SER A 337 -4.86 38.99 35.69
N GLY A 338 -5.80 38.73 34.79
CA GLY A 338 -7.20 39.12 34.69
C GLY A 338 -7.47 39.64 33.27
N ALA A 339 -8.46 39.03 32.59
CA ALA A 339 -9.27 39.58 31.47
C ALA A 339 -8.53 39.89 30.14
N SER A 340 -9.12 39.86 28.95
CA SER A 340 -10.49 39.63 28.47
C SER A 340 -10.48 39.43 26.95
N TYR A 341 -11.46 38.66 26.48
CA TYR A 341 -12.00 38.66 25.12
C TYR A 341 -12.40 40.07 24.64
N SER A 342 -12.18 40.38 23.36
CA SER A 342 -13.04 41.33 22.63
C SER A 342 -13.24 40.86 21.18
N ALA A 343 -14.50 40.86 20.77
CA ALA A 343 -14.96 40.63 19.41
C ALA A 343 -15.04 41.96 18.65
N ARG A 344 -14.75 41.96 17.34
CA ARG A 344 -15.32 42.93 16.39
C ARG A 344 -15.43 42.33 14.99
N ALA A 345 -16.66 42.31 14.50
CA ALA A 345 -17.03 42.09 13.11
C ALA A 345 -16.90 43.38 12.30
N ARG A 346 -16.57 43.29 11.00
CA ARG A 346 -17.37 43.85 9.89
C ARG A 346 -16.79 43.50 8.51
N ALA A 347 -17.73 43.30 7.59
CA ALA A 347 -17.59 42.83 6.23
C ALA A 347 -16.98 43.86 5.25
N ARG A 348 -16.46 43.36 4.11
CA ARG A 348 -16.89 43.81 2.77
C ARG A 348 -16.44 42.86 1.66
N ARG A 349 -17.35 42.66 0.71
CA ARG A 349 -17.31 41.79 -0.47
C ARG A 349 -16.47 42.41 -1.60
N SER A 350 -15.81 41.58 -2.39
CA SER A 350 -15.62 41.82 -3.84
C SER A 350 -15.29 40.50 -4.55
N ARG A 351 -16.23 40.03 -5.40
CA ARG A 351 -16.05 38.92 -6.36
C ARG A 351 -15.38 39.46 -7.63
N PRO A 352 -14.45 38.74 -8.29
CA PRO A 352 -14.08 39.01 -9.66
C PRO A 352 -15.06 38.34 -10.65
N ARG A 353 -15.43 39.08 -11.69
CA ARG A 353 -16.29 38.63 -12.81
C ARG A 353 -15.54 37.68 -13.73
N VAL A 354 -16.19 36.55 -14.07
CA VAL A 354 -15.82 35.64 -15.16
C VAL A 354 -16.15 36.30 -16.50
N ARG A 355 -15.16 36.38 -17.41
CA ARG A 355 -15.36 36.70 -18.83
C ARG A 355 -15.37 35.39 -19.63
N GLN A 356 -16.47 35.13 -20.34
CA GLN A 356 -16.52 34.09 -21.39
C GLN A 356 -15.88 34.61 -22.69
N PRO A 357 -15.10 33.80 -23.42
CA PRO A 357 -14.74 34.08 -24.80
C PRO A 357 -15.81 33.56 -25.79
N ARG A 358 -16.07 34.38 -26.81
CA ARG A 358 -16.99 34.13 -27.93
C ARG A 358 -16.36 33.14 -28.93
N SER A 359 -17.17 32.22 -29.44
CA SER A 359 -16.87 31.32 -30.56
C SER A 359 -16.75 32.08 -31.90
N PRO A 360 -15.86 31.66 -32.81
CA PRO A 360 -16.02 31.91 -34.23
C PRO A 360 -16.42 30.63 -34.98
N SER A 361 -17.26 30.86 -35.98
CA SER A 361 -17.81 29.95 -36.96
C SER A 361 -16.76 29.17 -37.76
N ARG A 362 -17.05 27.89 -38.09
CA ARG A 362 -16.49 27.27 -39.29
C ARG A 362 -17.53 26.48 -40.08
N ARG A 363 -17.40 26.71 -41.39
CA ARG A 363 -18.24 26.34 -42.53
C ARG A 363 -18.28 24.83 -42.78
N ARG A 364 -19.42 24.39 -43.31
CA ARG A 364 -19.54 23.24 -44.23
C ARG A 364 -18.71 23.50 -45.50
N ARG A 365 -17.95 22.50 -45.96
CA ARG A 365 -17.97 21.97 -47.34
C ARG A 365 -16.90 20.89 -47.53
N ARG A 366 -17.38 19.75 -48.05
CA ARG A 366 -16.71 18.62 -48.74
C ARG A 366 -15.77 17.75 -47.94
#